data_AF-A0A4R3XSJ4-F1
#
_entry.id   AF-A0A4R3XSJ4-F1
#
_cell.length_a   1.000
_cell.length_b   1.000
_cell.length_c   1.000
_cell.angle_alpha   90.00
_cell.angle_beta   90.00
_cell.angle_gamma   90.00
#
_symmetry.space_group_name_H-M   'P 1'
#
loop_
_entity.id
_entity.type
_entity.pdbx_description
1 polymer ?
#
loop_
_entity_poly.entity_id
_entity_poly.type
_entity_poly.pdbx_seq_one_letter_code
_entity_poly.pdbx_strand_id
1 'polypeptide(L)'
;MSIFYRAVMVIGILITFNAGSAFAVPFTPTIDEFWIVKGSAAAGPSEIFRDSFNNGIPPPSGPDGATTYSLYGSAGMTSESGGRLTMTPSLGGTTLVTNTYADLTTNALRLVATSPTNASFLGVASSFEIHGLFDMANLPTVSGQSFGISATDRAVGLGNLGNDIYSLFIGVSGNTGDVVVGLRHNDNTTNLSTVIDAISIQSLLSNAVQIELMLSKALDASQLTASYILYNGSNGILGSGSVGSNNVLSIYDGENYIRAAFQSTDRITVPEPSTLLLLGLGAAGLSFVRRRSTHFRISA
;
A
#
# COMPACT_ATOMS: atom_id res chain seq x y z
N MET A 1 17.55 -48.79 -23.89
CA MET A 1 17.08 -47.75 -22.95
C MET A 1 15.59 -48.00 -22.69
N SER A 2 15.21 -48.42 -21.49
CA SER A 2 13.87 -48.99 -21.24
C SER A 2 12.77 -47.92 -21.33
N ILE A 3 11.56 -48.34 -21.73
CA ILE A 3 10.34 -47.52 -21.80
C ILE A 3 10.13 -46.69 -20.52
N PHE A 4 10.58 -47.22 -19.38
CA PHE A 4 10.52 -46.56 -18.07
C PHE A 4 11.33 -45.26 -18.00
N TYR A 5 12.54 -45.22 -18.57
CA TYR A 5 13.36 -43.99 -18.59
C TYR A 5 12.73 -42.89 -19.43
N ARG A 6 12.08 -43.25 -20.55
CA ARG A 6 11.38 -42.29 -21.41
C ARG A 6 10.13 -41.72 -20.71
N ALA A 7 9.38 -42.56 -19.99
CA ALA A 7 8.20 -42.12 -19.23
C ALA A 7 8.56 -41.13 -18.11
N VAL A 8 9.63 -41.39 -17.35
CA VAL A 8 10.09 -40.50 -16.27
C VAL A 8 10.59 -39.16 -16.83
N MET A 9 11.29 -39.18 -17.97
CA MET A 9 11.76 -37.95 -18.62
C MET A 9 10.59 -37.08 -19.12
N VAL A 10 9.57 -37.70 -19.72
CA VAL A 10 8.37 -37.00 -20.22
C VAL A 10 7.56 -36.41 -19.07
N ILE A 11 7.42 -37.12 -17.96
CA ILE A 11 6.75 -36.61 -16.73
C ILE A 11 7.55 -35.44 -16.13
N GLY A 12 8.88 -35.54 -16.08
CA GLY A 12 9.74 -34.43 -15.60
C GLY A 12 9.59 -33.17 -16.45
N ILE A 13 9.54 -33.31 -17.77
CA ILE A 13 9.32 -32.20 -18.71
C ILE A 13 7.91 -31.60 -18.54
N LEU A 14 6.87 -32.43 -18.41
CA LEU A 14 5.48 -31.96 -18.20
C LEU A 14 5.28 -31.22 -16.87
N ILE A 15 6.00 -31.62 -15.81
CA ILE A 15 5.95 -30.94 -14.50
C ILE A 15 6.69 -29.60 -14.57
N THR A 16 7.79 -29.47 -15.33
CA THR A 16 8.44 -28.16 -15.53
C THR A 16 7.59 -27.16 -16.31
N PHE A 17 6.67 -27.61 -17.17
CA PHE A 17 5.75 -26.72 -17.89
C PHE A 17 4.53 -26.27 -17.07
N ASN A 18 4.24 -26.92 -15.93
CA ASN A 18 3.13 -26.56 -15.04
C ASN A 18 3.58 -25.97 -13.70
N ALA A 19 4.84 -25.54 -13.58
CA ALA A 19 5.28 -24.78 -12.42
C ALA A 19 4.40 -23.53 -12.27
N GLY A 20 3.64 -23.48 -11.17
CA GLY A 20 2.44 -22.68 -11.00
C GLY A 20 2.60 -21.22 -11.40
N SER A 21 1.76 -20.79 -12.34
CA SER A 21 1.44 -19.38 -12.51
C SER A 21 0.72 -18.91 -11.24
N ALA A 22 1.42 -18.19 -10.36
CA ALA A 22 0.73 -17.37 -9.37
C ALA A 22 -0.02 -16.28 -10.15
N PHE A 23 -1.34 -16.38 -10.18
CA PHE A 23 -2.17 -15.29 -10.70
C PHE A 23 -2.26 -14.23 -9.60
N ALA A 24 -1.80 -13.02 -9.89
CA ALA A 24 -2.06 -11.89 -9.02
C ALA A 24 -3.59 -11.70 -8.93
N VAL A 25 -4.12 -11.61 -7.71
CA VAL A 25 -5.52 -11.23 -7.51
C VAL A 25 -5.62 -9.78 -7.96
N PRO A 26 -6.47 -9.43 -8.95
CA PRO A 26 -6.57 -8.05 -9.42
C PRO A 26 -6.98 -7.16 -8.25
N PHE A 27 -6.13 -6.21 -7.90
CA PHE A 27 -6.39 -5.21 -6.88
C PHE A 27 -6.26 -3.83 -7.51
N THR A 28 -7.40 -3.16 -7.66
CA THR A 28 -7.49 -1.88 -8.36
C THR A 28 -8.25 -0.84 -7.55
N PRO A 29 -7.70 -0.37 -6.41
CA PRO A 29 -8.38 0.63 -5.60
C PRO A 29 -8.57 1.94 -6.38
N THR A 30 -9.63 2.66 -6.03
CA THR A 30 -10.01 3.91 -6.68
C THR A 30 -10.14 5.01 -5.65
N ILE A 31 -9.55 6.17 -5.94
CA ILE A 31 -9.69 7.38 -5.14
C ILE A 31 -10.56 8.37 -5.92
N ASP A 32 -11.60 8.87 -5.27
CA ASP A 32 -12.55 9.83 -5.83
C ASP A 32 -12.04 11.26 -5.61
N GLU A 33 -11.40 11.52 -4.46
CA GLU A 33 -10.90 12.86 -4.15
C GLU A 33 -9.74 12.86 -3.17
N PHE A 34 -8.80 13.79 -3.36
CA PHE A 34 -7.68 14.05 -2.45
C PHE A 34 -7.58 15.56 -2.17
N TRP A 35 -7.70 15.97 -0.91
CA TRP A 35 -7.69 17.39 -0.56
C TRP A 35 -6.99 17.66 0.77
N ILE A 36 -6.57 18.92 0.93
CA ILE A 36 -5.86 19.39 2.11
C ILE A 36 -6.48 20.69 2.59
N VAL A 37 -6.84 20.69 3.86
CA VAL A 37 -7.37 21.85 4.58
C VAL A 37 -6.27 22.35 5.51
N LYS A 38 -6.10 23.67 5.61
CA LYS A 38 -5.14 24.32 6.51
C LYS A 38 -5.85 25.36 7.38
N GLY A 39 -5.42 25.45 8.63
CA GLY A 39 -6.03 26.31 9.64
C GLY A 39 -6.94 25.52 10.58
N SER A 40 -7.29 26.14 11.71
CA SER A 40 -8.17 25.53 12.71
C SER A 40 -9.63 25.83 12.41
N ALA A 41 -10.53 24.98 12.88
CA ALA A 41 -11.98 25.24 12.86
C ALA A 41 -12.33 26.63 13.44
N ALA A 42 -11.59 27.10 14.44
CA ALA A 42 -11.78 28.40 15.07
C ALA A 42 -11.36 29.59 14.19
N ALA A 43 -10.36 29.42 13.31
CA ALA A 43 -9.82 30.48 12.46
C ALA A 43 -10.48 30.54 11.06
N GLY A 44 -11.37 29.61 10.75
CA GLY A 44 -11.90 29.41 9.40
C GLY A 44 -10.93 28.53 8.59
N PRO A 45 -11.16 27.21 8.52
CA PRO A 45 -10.31 26.33 7.73
C PRO A 45 -10.35 26.74 6.26
N SER A 46 -9.18 26.86 5.63
CA SER A 46 -9.06 27.12 4.19
C SER A 46 -8.60 25.86 3.49
N GLU A 47 -9.33 25.45 2.47
CA GLU A 47 -8.82 24.49 1.51
C GLU A 47 -7.63 25.10 0.75
N ILE A 48 -6.50 24.40 0.75
CA ILE A 48 -5.27 24.81 0.06
C ILE A 48 -4.91 23.88 -1.10
N PHE A 49 -5.70 22.83 -1.29
CA PHE A 49 -5.53 21.83 -2.32
C PHE A 49 -6.76 20.94 -2.42
N ARG A 50 -7.19 20.65 -3.64
CA ARG A 50 -8.19 19.63 -3.95
C ARG A 50 -7.96 19.11 -5.35
N ASP A 51 -7.90 17.79 -5.45
CA ASP A 51 -7.82 17.07 -6.71
C ASP A 51 -8.97 16.08 -6.77
N SER A 52 -9.91 16.34 -7.67
CA SER A 52 -11.08 15.50 -7.94
C SER A 52 -10.88 14.62 -9.19
N PHE A 53 -9.64 14.49 -9.69
CA PHE A 53 -9.25 13.57 -10.76
C PHE A 53 -10.13 13.65 -12.02
N ASN A 54 -10.48 14.88 -12.43
CA ASN A 54 -11.49 15.14 -13.46
C ASN A 54 -10.92 15.62 -14.81
N ASN A 55 -9.60 15.70 -14.95
CA ASN A 55 -8.97 16.23 -16.15
C ASN A 55 -8.63 15.16 -17.20
N GLY A 56 -8.68 13.88 -16.83
CA GLY A 56 -8.48 12.76 -17.75
C GLY A 56 -7.04 12.58 -18.25
N ILE A 57 -6.05 13.15 -17.56
CA ILE A 57 -4.64 13.09 -17.97
C ILE A 57 -3.85 12.27 -16.94
N PRO A 58 -3.69 10.95 -17.15
CA PRO A 58 -2.77 10.14 -16.36
C PRO A 58 -1.31 10.39 -16.78
N PRO A 59 -0.34 10.36 -15.84
CA PRO A 59 -0.51 10.13 -14.41
C PRO A 59 -1.11 11.34 -13.68
N PRO A 60 -1.59 11.20 -12.43
CA PRO A 60 -2.39 12.24 -11.78
C PRO A 60 -1.78 13.63 -11.91
N SER A 61 -2.60 14.53 -12.42
CA SER A 61 -2.25 15.94 -12.56
C SER A 61 -3.23 16.74 -11.72
N GLY A 62 -2.77 17.29 -10.61
CA GLY A 62 -3.63 18.06 -9.74
C GLY A 62 -3.66 19.56 -10.09
N PRO A 63 -4.31 20.37 -9.25
CA PRO A 63 -4.53 21.80 -9.50
C PRO A 63 -3.24 22.63 -9.57
N ASP A 64 -2.12 22.12 -9.05
CA ASP A 64 -0.80 22.77 -9.09
C ASP A 64 -0.08 22.53 -10.46
N GLY A 65 -0.74 21.90 -11.43
CA GLY A 65 -0.24 21.63 -12.79
C GLY A 65 0.57 20.33 -12.91
N ALA A 66 1.40 20.24 -13.96
CA ALA A 66 2.15 19.02 -14.31
C ALA A 66 3.17 18.56 -13.24
N THR A 67 3.51 19.44 -12.29
CA THR A 67 4.43 19.14 -11.19
C THR A 67 3.72 18.97 -9.85
N THR A 68 2.40 18.75 -9.85
CA THR A 68 1.63 18.60 -8.60
C THR A 68 2.17 17.47 -7.74
N TYR A 69 2.47 16.32 -8.36
CA TYR A 69 2.91 15.12 -7.66
C TYR A 69 4.30 14.68 -8.09
N SER A 70 5.04 14.14 -7.13
CA SER A 70 6.17 13.24 -7.38
C SER A 70 5.64 11.82 -7.30
N LEU A 71 5.81 11.09 -8.40
CA LEU A 71 5.23 9.78 -8.57
C LEU A 71 6.28 8.70 -8.39
N TYR A 72 5.93 7.68 -7.63
CA TYR A 72 6.64 6.41 -7.57
C TYR A 72 5.70 5.32 -8.05
N GLY A 73 6.19 4.40 -8.90
CA GLY A 73 5.35 3.37 -9.50
C GLY A 73 4.24 3.93 -10.40
N SER A 74 4.56 4.96 -11.21
CA SER A 74 3.59 5.70 -12.03
C SER A 74 2.81 4.84 -13.03
N ALA A 75 3.37 3.71 -13.48
CA ALA A 75 2.67 2.76 -14.34
C ALA A 75 1.46 2.09 -13.65
N GLY A 76 1.41 2.11 -12.30
CA GLY A 76 0.23 1.73 -11.54
C GLY A 76 -0.81 2.84 -11.36
N MET A 77 -0.61 4.05 -11.88
CA MET A 77 -1.68 5.07 -11.95
C MET A 77 -2.37 4.97 -13.30
N THR A 78 -3.33 4.05 -13.44
CA THR A 78 -3.73 3.51 -14.74
C THR A 78 -4.83 4.29 -15.45
N SER A 79 -5.69 5.01 -14.73
CA SER A 79 -6.78 5.76 -15.36
C SER A 79 -7.26 6.91 -14.47
N GLU A 80 -7.48 8.07 -15.09
CA GLU A 80 -8.29 9.15 -14.53
C GLU A 80 -9.53 9.34 -15.40
N SER A 81 -10.71 8.99 -14.88
CA SER A 81 -11.95 9.08 -15.64
C SER A 81 -13.15 9.10 -14.69
N GLY A 82 -14.18 9.87 -15.04
CA GLY A 82 -15.39 9.98 -14.23
C GLY A 82 -15.18 10.67 -12.87
N GLY A 83 -14.14 11.49 -12.73
CA GLY A 83 -13.80 12.16 -11.47
C GLY A 83 -13.17 11.21 -10.46
N ARG A 84 -12.38 10.24 -10.94
CA ARG A 84 -11.76 9.19 -10.14
C ARG A 84 -10.41 8.81 -10.72
N LEU A 85 -9.45 8.52 -9.83
CA LEU A 85 -8.17 7.91 -10.19
C LEU A 85 -8.17 6.44 -9.79
N THR A 86 -7.96 5.57 -10.77
CA THR A 86 -7.76 4.13 -10.57
C THR A 86 -6.28 3.84 -10.40
N MET A 87 -5.95 3.12 -9.33
CA MET A 87 -4.60 2.63 -9.06
C MET A 87 -4.55 1.12 -9.28
N THR A 88 -3.50 0.62 -9.92
CA THR A 88 -3.20 -0.79 -10.16
C THR A 88 -1.78 -1.05 -9.66
N PRO A 89 -1.59 -1.17 -8.34
CA PRO A 89 -0.27 -1.30 -7.73
C PRO A 89 0.54 -2.49 -8.26
N SER A 90 -0.10 -3.52 -8.85
CA SER A 90 0.61 -4.62 -9.54
C SER A 90 1.44 -4.17 -10.76
N LEU A 91 1.19 -2.98 -11.29
CA LEU A 91 1.99 -2.31 -12.33
C LEU A 91 2.91 -1.22 -11.74
N GLY A 92 2.94 -1.09 -10.41
CA GLY A 92 3.71 -0.11 -9.67
C GLY A 92 5.22 -0.40 -9.62
N GLY A 93 5.91 0.36 -8.79
CA GLY A 93 7.34 0.19 -8.54
C GLY A 93 7.60 -0.89 -7.51
N THR A 94 8.71 -1.63 -7.64
CA THR A 94 9.10 -2.65 -6.68
C THR A 94 9.72 -2.03 -5.43
N THR A 95 9.07 -2.24 -4.28
CA THR A 95 9.65 -1.95 -2.97
C THR A 95 10.21 -3.21 -2.35
N LEU A 96 11.47 -3.14 -1.93
CA LEU A 96 12.12 -4.23 -1.21
C LEU A 96 11.68 -4.16 0.26
N VAL A 97 10.70 -4.99 0.65
CA VAL A 97 10.25 -5.03 2.06
C VAL A 97 10.63 -6.35 2.73
N THR A 98 10.68 -7.49 2.00
CA THR A 98 11.14 -8.77 2.57
C THR A 98 11.74 -9.71 1.51
N ASN A 99 12.55 -10.67 1.94
CA ASN A 99 13.23 -11.65 1.06
C ASN A 99 12.27 -12.67 0.40
N THR A 100 10.96 -12.60 0.69
CA THR A 100 9.96 -13.61 0.32
C THR A 100 8.86 -13.05 -0.59
N TYR A 101 8.68 -11.73 -0.66
CA TYR A 101 7.61 -11.10 -1.42
C TYR A 101 8.13 -9.92 -2.23
N ALA A 102 7.60 -9.76 -3.44
CA ALA A 102 7.76 -8.54 -4.21
C ALA A 102 6.57 -7.62 -3.88
N ASP A 103 6.79 -6.71 -2.94
CA ASP A 103 5.80 -5.67 -2.65
C ASP A 103 5.88 -4.63 -3.77
N LEU A 104 4.74 -4.35 -4.37
CA LEU A 104 4.62 -3.33 -5.40
C LEU A 104 3.83 -2.17 -4.83
N THR A 105 4.24 -0.96 -5.19
CA THR A 105 3.59 0.24 -4.71
C THR A 105 3.47 1.29 -5.80
N THR A 106 2.40 2.04 -5.69
CA THR A 106 2.15 3.23 -6.47
C THR A 106 1.82 4.35 -5.48
N ASN A 107 2.55 5.45 -5.57
CA ASN A 107 2.48 6.55 -4.61
C ASN A 107 2.57 7.90 -5.35
N ALA A 108 1.72 8.84 -4.96
CA ALA A 108 1.74 10.22 -5.44
C ALA A 108 1.92 11.18 -4.27
N LEU A 109 3.13 11.72 -4.14
CA LEU A 109 3.50 12.70 -3.11
C LEU A 109 3.27 14.10 -3.64
N ARG A 110 2.43 14.91 -2.99
CA ARG A 110 2.28 16.33 -3.37
C ARG A 110 3.59 17.08 -3.16
N LEU A 111 4.08 17.77 -4.20
CA LEU A 111 5.38 18.45 -4.20
C LEU A 111 5.37 19.88 -3.68
N VAL A 112 4.21 20.43 -3.34
CA VAL A 112 4.07 21.88 -3.13
C VAL A 112 4.90 22.41 -1.95
N ALA A 113 5.31 23.66 -2.12
CA ALA A 113 5.82 24.62 -1.13
C ALA A 113 6.69 24.07 0.01
N THR A 114 7.99 24.27 -0.10
CA THR A 114 8.97 24.09 0.99
C THR A 114 9.28 25.39 1.74
N SER A 115 8.71 26.52 1.30
CA SER A 115 8.94 27.85 1.90
C SER A 115 7.84 28.20 2.93
N PRO A 116 8.20 28.62 4.16
CA PRO A 116 7.25 29.08 5.17
C PRO A 116 6.37 30.26 4.76
N THR A 117 6.79 31.04 3.75
CA THR A 117 6.03 32.19 3.24
C THR A 117 4.89 31.81 2.30
N ASN A 118 4.83 30.55 1.85
CA ASN A 118 3.78 30.07 0.96
C ASN A 118 2.55 29.63 1.76
N ALA A 119 1.35 30.07 1.34
CA ALA A 119 0.10 29.72 2.03
C ALA A 119 -0.12 28.20 2.15
N SER A 120 0.33 27.42 1.16
CA SER A 120 0.19 25.96 1.10
C SER A 120 1.27 25.21 1.91
N PHE A 121 2.19 25.89 2.59
CA PHE A 121 3.22 25.27 3.42
C PHE A 121 2.64 24.63 4.68
N LEU A 122 2.88 23.33 4.90
CA LEU A 122 2.41 22.58 6.08
C LEU A 122 3.49 22.50 7.17
N GLY A 123 3.81 23.64 7.78
CA GLY A 123 4.88 23.75 8.76
C GLY A 123 4.51 23.34 10.19
N VAL A 124 5.51 23.24 11.07
CA VAL A 124 5.36 22.95 12.51
C VAL A 124 4.25 23.77 13.19
N ALA A 125 4.19 25.07 12.93
CA ALA A 125 3.20 25.98 13.52
C ALA A 125 1.83 25.94 12.83
N SER A 126 1.64 25.11 11.79
CA SER A 126 0.37 25.02 11.06
C SER A 126 -0.57 24.01 11.71
N SER A 127 -1.87 24.25 11.60
CA SER A 127 -2.90 23.21 11.68
C SER A 127 -3.28 22.77 10.27
N PHE A 128 -3.58 21.49 10.10
CA PHE A 128 -4.03 20.97 8.80
C PHE A 128 -4.80 19.66 8.94
N GLU A 129 -5.48 19.30 7.85
CA GLU A 129 -6.14 18.02 7.64
C GLU A 129 -5.80 17.55 6.21
N ILE A 130 -5.40 16.29 6.07
CA ILE A 130 -5.14 15.60 4.81
C ILE A 130 -6.24 14.55 4.66
N HIS A 131 -6.95 14.60 3.55
CA HIS A 131 -8.08 13.72 3.29
C HIS A 131 -7.90 12.92 2.01
N GLY A 132 -8.38 11.68 2.01
CA GLY A 132 -8.58 10.88 0.82
C GLY A 132 -9.94 10.18 0.88
N LEU A 133 -10.78 10.40 -0.13
CA LEU A 133 -12.06 9.74 -0.31
C LEU A 133 -11.89 8.59 -1.31
N PHE A 134 -12.07 7.36 -0.85
CA PHE A 134 -11.89 6.15 -1.64
C PHE A 134 -13.21 5.44 -1.88
N ASP A 135 -13.33 4.84 -3.06
CA ASP A 135 -14.41 3.94 -3.41
C ASP A 135 -14.16 2.54 -2.80
N MET A 136 -15.20 1.92 -2.24
CA MET A 136 -15.11 0.65 -1.51
C MET A 136 -15.44 -0.57 -2.38
N ALA A 137 -15.55 -0.44 -3.71
CA ALA A 137 -15.85 -1.57 -4.60
C ALA A 137 -14.67 -2.54 -4.77
N ASN A 138 -13.43 -2.05 -4.66
CA ASN A 138 -12.20 -2.84 -4.85
C ASN A 138 -11.39 -2.93 -3.56
N LEU A 139 -11.85 -3.77 -2.63
CA LEU A 139 -11.20 -3.94 -1.32
C LEU A 139 -9.98 -4.87 -1.39
N PRO A 140 -8.99 -4.67 -0.50
CA PRO A 140 -7.93 -5.63 -0.29
C PRO A 140 -8.49 -7.01 0.07
N THR A 141 -7.95 -8.08 -0.52
CA THR A 141 -8.40 -9.47 -0.28
C THR A 141 -7.32 -10.35 0.36
N VAL A 142 -6.06 -9.90 0.32
CA VAL A 142 -4.93 -10.60 0.91
C VAL A 142 -4.06 -9.63 1.72
N SER A 143 -3.37 -10.16 2.73
CA SER A 143 -2.48 -9.35 3.56
C SER A 143 -1.31 -8.78 2.74
N GLY A 144 -1.13 -7.46 2.78
CA GLY A 144 -0.15 -6.72 1.98
C GLY A 144 -0.77 -5.87 0.86
N GLN A 145 -2.00 -6.20 0.44
CA GLN A 145 -2.80 -5.27 -0.34
C GLN A 145 -3.28 -4.13 0.56
N SER A 146 -3.07 -2.89 0.12
CA SER A 146 -3.61 -1.74 0.84
C SER A 146 -3.78 -0.51 -0.06
N PHE A 147 -4.63 0.43 0.37
CA PHE A 147 -4.69 1.78 -0.19
C PHE A 147 -4.89 2.79 0.94
N GLY A 148 -4.48 4.03 0.73
CA GLY A 148 -4.73 5.09 1.71
C GLY A 148 -3.94 6.37 1.48
N ILE A 149 -3.80 7.14 2.56
CA ILE A 149 -3.09 8.43 2.58
C ILE A 149 -1.91 8.37 3.54
N SER A 150 -0.95 9.28 3.35
CA SER A 150 0.16 9.42 4.28
C SER A 150 0.58 10.88 4.49
N ALA A 151 1.18 11.10 5.65
CA ALA A 151 1.89 12.31 6.02
C ALA A 151 3.36 11.95 6.22
N THR A 152 4.25 12.58 5.46
CA THR A 152 5.70 12.42 5.61
C THR A 152 6.32 13.72 6.10
N ASP A 153 7.07 13.68 7.19
CA ASP A 153 7.86 14.83 7.58
C ASP A 153 9.07 15.02 6.66
N ARG A 154 9.53 16.27 6.54
CA ARG A 154 10.63 16.62 5.65
C ARG A 154 11.41 17.80 6.22
N ALA A 155 12.73 17.75 6.06
CA ALA A 155 13.63 18.85 6.39
C ALA A 155 13.97 19.70 5.17
N VAL A 156 14.05 21.01 5.36
CA VAL A 156 14.54 21.95 4.34
C VAL A 156 16.06 21.78 4.23
N GLY A 157 16.60 21.71 3.01
CA GLY A 157 18.05 21.62 2.77
C GLY A 157 18.66 20.22 2.89
N LEU A 158 17.93 19.22 3.39
CA LEU A 158 18.36 17.81 3.44
C LEU A 158 17.83 16.97 2.27
N GLY A 159 17.63 17.58 1.09
CA GLY A 159 17.34 16.84 -0.13
C GLY A 159 15.98 16.14 -0.18
N ASN A 160 14.94 16.68 0.48
CA ASN A 160 13.65 16.00 0.67
C ASN A 160 13.77 14.67 1.41
N LEU A 161 14.83 14.37 2.17
CA LEU A 161 14.84 13.19 3.03
C LEU A 161 13.85 13.44 4.18
N GLY A 162 12.91 12.53 4.35
CA GLY A 162 11.94 12.52 5.44
C GLY A 162 12.25 11.35 6.35
N ASN A 163 12.13 11.56 7.66
CA ASN A 163 12.45 10.54 8.63
C ASN A 163 11.25 9.61 8.83
N ASP A 164 10.10 10.22 9.12
CA ASP A 164 8.91 9.51 9.56
C ASP A 164 7.76 9.64 8.57
N ILE A 165 7.16 8.50 8.24
CA ILE A 165 5.96 8.41 7.41
C ILE A 165 4.85 7.77 8.22
N TYR A 166 3.79 8.53 8.48
CA TYR A 166 2.55 7.98 9.02
C TYR A 166 1.58 7.72 7.88
N SER A 167 1.18 6.45 7.72
CA SER A 167 0.25 5.99 6.69
C SER A 167 -1.03 5.49 7.32
N LEU A 168 -2.15 6.11 6.98
CA LEU A 168 -3.49 5.63 7.30
C LEU A 168 -4.04 4.88 6.08
N PHE A 169 -4.38 3.60 6.25
CA PHE A 169 -4.66 2.72 5.13
C PHE A 169 -5.83 1.77 5.39
N ILE A 170 -6.45 1.28 4.31
CA ILE A 170 -7.32 0.11 4.30
C ILE A 170 -6.50 -1.09 3.86
N GLY A 171 -6.58 -2.19 4.60
CA GLY A 171 -5.85 -3.42 4.32
C GLY A 171 -6.52 -4.65 4.92
N VAL A 172 -5.90 -5.82 4.75
CA VAL A 172 -6.34 -7.06 5.41
C VAL A 172 -5.42 -7.39 6.59
N SER A 173 -6.02 -7.63 7.76
CA SER A 173 -5.33 -8.10 8.95
C SER A 173 -4.71 -9.48 8.71
N GLY A 174 -3.39 -9.60 8.92
CA GLY A 174 -2.70 -10.89 8.82
C GLY A 174 -3.13 -11.91 9.89
N ASN A 175 -3.74 -11.46 10.99
CA ASN A 175 -4.14 -12.30 12.12
C ASN A 175 -5.58 -12.81 11.98
N THR A 176 -6.50 -11.95 11.53
CA THR A 176 -7.94 -12.27 11.49
C THR A 176 -8.46 -12.49 10.07
N GLY A 177 -7.79 -11.96 9.05
CA GLY A 177 -8.30 -11.93 7.67
C GLY A 177 -9.36 -10.85 7.42
N ASP A 178 -9.73 -10.07 8.44
CA ASP A 178 -10.68 -8.97 8.30
C ASP A 178 -10.08 -7.78 7.54
N VAL A 179 -10.92 -7.04 6.83
CA VAL A 179 -10.59 -5.71 6.34
C VAL A 179 -10.55 -4.72 7.50
N VAL A 180 -9.42 -4.00 7.61
CA VAL A 180 -9.14 -3.06 8.70
C VAL A 180 -8.81 -1.68 8.17
N VAL A 181 -9.14 -0.65 8.97
CA VAL A 181 -8.48 0.66 8.90
C VAL A 181 -7.25 0.59 9.80
N GLY A 182 -6.07 0.63 9.20
CA GLY A 182 -4.79 0.51 9.89
C GLY A 182 -4.00 1.83 9.89
N LEU A 183 -3.24 2.05 10.96
CA LEU A 183 -2.24 3.09 11.06
C LEU A 183 -0.86 2.45 11.12
N ARG A 184 0.04 2.89 10.25
CA ARG A 184 1.42 2.41 10.16
C ARG A 184 2.39 3.56 10.20
N HIS A 185 3.50 3.34 10.89
CA HIS A 185 4.65 4.22 10.91
C HIS A 185 5.81 3.54 10.19
N ASN A 186 6.38 4.25 9.21
CA ASN A 186 7.63 3.86 8.59
C ASN A 186 8.72 4.84 9.04
N ASP A 187 9.70 4.32 9.76
CA ASP A 187 10.90 5.03 10.18
C ASP A 187 12.00 4.71 9.16
N ASN A 188 12.37 5.69 8.36
CA ASN A 188 13.38 5.54 7.32
C ASN A 188 14.80 5.55 7.89
N THR A 189 15.02 6.04 9.11
CA THR A 189 16.33 6.02 9.78
C THR A 189 16.66 4.60 10.26
N THR A 190 15.70 3.93 10.88
CA THR A 190 15.87 2.54 11.35
C THR A 190 15.47 1.49 10.31
N ASN A 191 14.85 1.91 9.20
CA ASN A 191 14.26 1.03 8.18
C ASN A 191 13.19 0.08 8.75
N LEU A 192 12.40 0.57 9.71
CA LEU A 192 11.34 -0.20 10.35
C LEU A 192 9.97 0.25 9.86
N SER A 193 9.08 -0.72 9.65
CA SER A 193 7.67 -0.50 9.33
C SER A 193 6.82 -1.18 10.39
N THR A 194 6.10 -0.38 11.18
CA THR A 194 5.32 -0.86 12.33
C THR A 194 3.87 -0.46 12.18
N VAL A 195 2.95 -1.43 12.25
CA VAL A 195 1.52 -1.15 12.40
C VAL A 195 1.27 -0.78 13.86
N ILE A 196 0.87 0.48 14.08
CA ILE A 196 0.63 1.05 15.40
C ILE A 196 -0.71 0.55 15.96
N ASP A 197 -1.74 0.60 15.13
CA ASP A 197 -3.11 0.24 15.50
C ASP A 197 -3.91 -0.16 14.27
N ALA A 198 -4.96 -0.95 14.46
CA ALA A 198 -5.85 -1.37 13.40
C ALA A 198 -7.26 -1.67 13.94
N ILE A 199 -8.28 -1.14 13.27
CA ILE A 199 -9.68 -1.34 13.63
C ILE A 199 -10.38 -2.12 12.52
N SER A 200 -11.00 -3.24 12.87
CA SER A 200 -11.82 -4.03 11.93
C SER A 200 -13.08 -3.25 11.55
N ILE A 201 -13.30 -3.13 10.24
CA ILE A 201 -14.52 -2.55 9.65
C ILE A 201 -15.34 -3.59 8.91
N GLN A 202 -14.98 -4.88 9.04
CA GLN A 202 -15.54 -6.00 8.29
C GLN A 202 -17.08 -6.07 8.36
N SER A 203 -17.66 -5.79 9.54
CA SER A 203 -19.11 -5.84 9.77
C SER A 203 -19.88 -4.70 9.10
N LEU A 204 -19.21 -3.62 8.69
CA LEU A 204 -19.81 -2.44 8.06
C LEU A 204 -19.76 -2.50 6.53
N LEU A 205 -18.92 -3.38 5.96
CA LEU A 205 -18.62 -3.40 4.54
C LEU A 205 -19.81 -3.72 3.64
N SER A 206 -20.80 -4.49 4.12
CA SER A 206 -21.94 -4.89 3.29
C SER A 206 -22.79 -3.72 2.78
N ASN A 207 -22.69 -2.56 3.42
CA ASN A 207 -23.42 -1.35 3.06
C ASN A 207 -22.52 -0.19 2.67
N ALA A 208 -21.19 -0.34 2.81
CA ALA A 208 -20.23 0.73 2.58
C ALA A 208 -19.96 0.92 1.09
N VAL A 209 -20.01 2.15 0.62
CA VAL A 209 -19.70 2.51 -0.78
C VAL A 209 -18.44 3.36 -0.88
N GLN A 210 -18.15 4.15 0.16
CA GLN A 210 -17.00 5.03 0.21
C GLN A 210 -16.43 5.08 1.63
N ILE A 211 -15.14 5.42 1.71
CA ILE A 211 -14.48 5.73 2.96
C ILE A 211 -13.63 6.99 2.80
N GLU A 212 -13.76 7.90 3.77
CA GLU A 212 -12.83 9.01 3.92
C GLU A 212 -11.81 8.66 4.99
N LEU A 213 -10.53 8.81 4.63
CA LEU A 213 -9.40 8.72 5.55
C LEU A 213 -8.90 10.14 5.82
N MET A 214 -8.63 10.45 7.09
CA MET A 214 -8.17 11.77 7.50
C MET A 214 -6.96 11.67 8.45
N LEU A 215 -5.91 12.42 8.12
CA LEU A 215 -4.77 12.71 9.00
C LEU A 215 -4.80 14.19 9.36
N SER A 216 -4.93 14.53 10.64
CA SER A 216 -5.02 15.91 11.10
C SER A 216 -3.98 16.27 12.14
N LYS A 217 -3.67 17.56 12.24
CA LYS A 217 -2.77 18.15 13.23
C LYS A 217 -3.40 19.43 13.75
N ALA A 218 -3.54 19.54 15.07
CA ALA A 218 -3.98 20.78 15.70
C ALA A 218 -2.88 21.88 15.64
N LEU A 219 -3.31 23.13 15.82
CA LEU A 219 -2.39 24.27 15.86
C LEU A 219 -1.40 24.08 17.01
N ASP A 220 -0.11 24.30 16.75
CA ASP A 220 0.99 24.14 17.71
C ASP A 220 1.13 22.75 18.37
N ALA A 221 0.38 21.75 17.92
CA ALA A 221 0.55 20.36 18.35
C ALA A 221 1.73 19.70 17.62
N SER A 222 2.45 18.80 18.28
CA SER A 222 3.49 17.96 17.69
C SER A 222 3.01 16.57 17.28
N GLN A 223 1.69 16.35 17.31
CA GLN A 223 1.08 15.03 17.13
C GLN A 223 0.07 15.03 15.99
N LEU A 224 0.06 13.95 15.22
CA LEU A 224 -1.01 13.64 14.27
C LEU A 224 -2.18 12.94 14.98
N THR A 225 -3.36 13.11 14.42
CA THR A 225 -4.55 12.31 14.70
C THR A 225 -4.97 11.61 13.42
N ALA A 226 -5.26 10.31 13.50
CA ALA A 226 -5.75 9.52 12.36
C ALA A 226 -7.21 9.12 12.61
N SER A 227 -8.06 9.33 11.61
CA SER A 227 -9.50 9.05 11.71
C SER A 227 -10.11 8.67 10.37
N TYR A 228 -11.29 8.08 10.41
CA TYR A 228 -12.01 7.66 9.22
C TYR A 228 -13.53 7.87 9.35
N ILE A 229 -14.19 7.95 8.21
CA ILE A 229 -15.66 7.96 8.08
C ILE A 229 -16.06 7.01 6.95
N LEU A 230 -16.94 6.04 7.22
CA LEU A 230 -17.54 5.16 6.21
C LEU A 230 -18.91 5.70 5.81
N TYR A 231 -19.17 5.70 4.51
CA TYR A 231 -20.43 6.18 3.92
C TYR A 231 -21.19 5.04 3.23
N ASN A 232 -22.52 5.10 3.25
CA ASN A 232 -23.42 4.26 2.46
C ASN A 232 -23.78 4.88 1.10
N GLY A 233 -24.51 4.15 0.26
CA GLY A 233 -24.94 4.60 -1.08
C GLY A 233 -25.84 5.85 -1.12
N SER A 234 -26.31 6.33 0.03
CA SER A 234 -27.09 7.57 0.18
C SER A 234 -26.28 8.71 0.83
N ASN A 235 -24.96 8.57 0.91
CA ASN A 235 -24.03 9.46 1.62
C ASN A 235 -24.29 9.55 3.13
N GLY A 236 -25.03 8.61 3.70
CA GLY A 236 -25.22 8.50 5.15
C GLY A 236 -24.00 7.85 5.82
N ILE A 237 -23.63 8.35 6.99
CA ILE A 237 -22.52 7.81 7.79
C ILE A 237 -22.93 6.44 8.36
N LEU A 238 -22.17 5.40 8.04
CA LEU A 238 -22.32 4.05 8.59
C LEU A 238 -21.50 3.84 9.87
N GLY A 239 -20.35 4.49 9.93
CA GLY A 239 -19.44 4.39 11.06
C GLY A 239 -18.29 5.37 10.91
N SER A 240 -17.71 5.76 12.03
CA SER A 240 -16.54 6.64 12.08
C SER A 240 -15.70 6.26 13.29
N GLY A 241 -14.41 6.54 13.24
CA GLY A 241 -13.51 6.24 14.35
C GLY A 241 -12.16 6.94 14.23
N SER A 242 -11.39 6.86 15.32
CA SER A 242 -9.99 7.28 15.37
C SER A 242 -9.11 6.05 15.53
N VAL A 243 -7.99 6.00 14.79
CA VAL A 243 -7.02 4.91 14.85
C VAL A 243 -5.77 5.42 15.56
N GLY A 244 -5.25 4.67 16.52
CA GLY A 244 -4.05 5.03 17.25
C GLY A 244 -4.24 6.10 18.33
N SER A 245 -5.46 6.32 18.84
CA SER A 245 -5.78 7.35 19.85
C SER A 245 -5.00 7.21 21.17
N ASN A 246 -4.50 6.01 21.47
CA ASN A 246 -3.69 5.72 22.64
C ASN A 246 -2.16 5.82 22.39
N ASN A 247 -1.75 6.17 21.16
CA ASN A 247 -0.36 6.23 20.74
C ASN A 247 0.03 7.67 20.43
N VAL A 248 1.26 8.03 20.76
CA VAL A 248 1.84 9.33 20.41
C VAL A 248 2.35 9.26 18.97
N LEU A 249 1.71 9.98 18.06
CA LEU A 249 2.10 10.07 16.65
C LEU A 249 2.96 11.32 16.43
N SER A 250 4.17 11.32 16.99
CA SER A 250 5.08 12.47 16.91
C SER A 250 5.49 12.73 15.47
N ILE A 251 5.41 14.00 15.07
CA ILE A 251 5.94 14.51 13.80
C ILE A 251 6.83 15.72 14.08
N TYR A 252 7.73 16.02 13.13
CA TYR A 252 8.70 17.12 13.22
C TYR A 252 9.82 16.89 14.25
N ASP A 253 10.47 15.72 14.23
CA ASP A 253 11.63 15.44 15.08
C ASP A 253 12.94 15.96 14.46
N GLY A 254 12.96 17.27 14.18
CA GLY A 254 14.03 17.95 13.44
C GLY A 254 13.64 18.38 12.03
N GLU A 255 12.49 17.92 11.53
CA GLU A 255 11.87 18.35 10.28
C GLU A 255 11.02 19.61 10.46
N ASN A 256 10.79 20.33 9.36
CA ASN A 256 10.14 21.63 9.40
C ASN A 256 8.76 21.65 8.73
N TYR A 257 8.45 20.66 7.88
CA TYR A 257 7.22 20.61 7.11
C TYR A 257 6.75 19.18 6.85
N ILE A 258 5.47 19.03 6.53
CA ILE A 258 4.83 17.77 6.14
C ILE A 258 4.52 17.80 4.65
N ARG A 259 4.64 16.64 3.99
CA ARG A 259 4.04 16.39 2.68
C ARG A 259 2.97 15.32 2.78
N ALA A 260 1.88 15.57 2.06
CA ALA A 260 0.77 14.65 1.93
C ALA A 260 0.95 13.76 0.69
N ALA A 261 0.52 12.52 0.78
CA ALA A 261 0.46 11.61 -0.35
C ALA A 261 -0.77 10.71 -0.27
N PHE A 262 -1.11 10.11 -1.41
CA PHE A 262 -1.97 8.93 -1.48
C PHE A 262 -1.21 7.79 -2.17
N GLN A 263 -1.53 6.57 -1.78
CA GLN A 263 -0.79 5.39 -2.21
C GLN A 263 -1.67 4.14 -2.25
N SER A 264 -1.21 3.15 -3.01
CA SER A 264 -1.69 1.78 -2.95
C SER A 264 -0.53 0.80 -3.03
N THR A 265 -0.67 -0.34 -2.36
CA THR A 265 0.30 -1.43 -2.37
C THR A 265 -0.37 -2.72 -2.78
N ASP A 266 0.37 -3.54 -3.53
CA ASP A 266 0.03 -4.92 -3.80
C ASP A 266 1.14 -5.82 -3.29
N ARG A 267 0.77 -7.06 -2.97
CA ARG A 267 1.72 -8.08 -2.58
C ARG A 267 1.65 -9.21 -3.59
N ILE A 268 2.68 -9.32 -4.40
CA ILE A 268 2.81 -10.45 -5.30
C ILE A 268 3.53 -11.57 -4.55
N THR A 269 2.83 -12.69 -4.39
CA THR A 269 3.46 -13.93 -3.96
C THR A 269 4.46 -14.33 -5.02
N VAL A 270 5.75 -14.29 -4.68
CA VAL A 270 6.78 -14.86 -5.56
C VAL A 270 6.53 -16.37 -5.56
N PRO A 271 6.20 -17.00 -6.71
CA PRO A 271 6.08 -18.44 -6.76
C PRO A 271 7.36 -19.04 -6.18
N GLU A 272 7.24 -19.97 -5.23
CA GLU A 272 8.42 -20.71 -4.80
C GLU A 272 9.11 -21.25 -6.05
N PRO A 273 10.41 -20.98 -6.22
CA PRO A 273 11.07 -21.37 -7.43
C PRO A 273 10.88 -22.88 -7.59
N SER A 274 10.44 -23.29 -8.78
CA SER A 274 10.20 -24.69 -9.13
C SER A 274 11.42 -25.58 -8.88
N THR A 275 12.58 -24.98 -8.62
CA THR A 275 13.80 -25.59 -8.10
C THR A 275 13.61 -26.36 -6.79
N LEU A 276 12.74 -25.93 -5.85
CA LEU A 276 12.46 -26.69 -4.62
C LEU A 276 11.69 -27.97 -4.92
N LEU A 277 10.68 -27.89 -5.78
CA LEU A 277 9.98 -29.06 -6.31
C LEU A 277 10.93 -29.96 -7.08
N LEU A 278 11.80 -29.38 -7.93
CA LEU A 278 12.81 -30.11 -8.71
C LEU A 278 13.81 -30.82 -7.80
N LEU A 279 14.24 -30.17 -6.73
CA LEU A 279 15.15 -30.73 -5.72
C LEU A 279 14.48 -31.89 -4.99
N GLY A 280 13.22 -31.72 -4.57
CA GLY A 280 12.43 -32.78 -3.94
C GLY A 280 12.25 -34.00 -4.85
N LEU A 281 11.88 -33.77 -6.12
CA LEU A 281 11.76 -34.83 -7.12
C LEU A 281 13.11 -35.49 -7.43
N GLY A 282 14.18 -34.70 -7.50
CA GLY A 282 15.55 -35.20 -7.66
C GLY A 282 15.99 -36.11 -6.52
N ALA A 283 15.73 -35.69 -5.27
CA ALA A 283 16.04 -36.49 -4.08
C ALA A 283 15.20 -37.78 -4.00
N ALA A 284 13.92 -37.74 -4.36
CA ALA A 284 13.06 -38.91 -4.46
C ALA A 284 13.57 -39.89 -5.53
N GLY A 285 13.98 -39.37 -6.70
CA GLY A 285 14.58 -40.14 -7.78
C GLY A 285 15.86 -40.86 -7.35
N LEU A 286 16.78 -40.16 -6.69
CA LEU A 286 18.02 -40.75 -6.16
C LEU A 286 17.75 -41.84 -5.11
N SER A 287 16.77 -41.63 -4.24
CA SER A 287 16.36 -42.61 -3.23
C SER A 287 15.81 -43.90 -3.85
N PHE A 288 15.02 -43.77 -4.93
CA PHE A 288 14.50 -44.91 -5.68
C PHE A 288 15.61 -45.72 -6.36
N VAL A 289 16.60 -45.05 -6.98
CA VAL A 289 17.76 -45.71 -7.60
C VAL A 289 18.57 -46.49 -6.56
N ARG A 290 18.76 -45.92 -5.36
CA ARG A 290 19.52 -46.57 -4.27
C ARG A 290 18.83 -47.83 -3.70
N ARG A 291 17.49 -47.89 -3.68
CA ARG A 291 16.77 -49.11 -3.26
C ARG A 291 16.86 -50.24 -4.29
N ARG A 292 17.05 -49.93 -5.57
CA ARG A 292 17.11 -50.95 -6.62
C ARG A 292 18.45 -51.66 -6.68
N SER A 293 19.54 -51.01 -6.29
CA SER A 293 20.88 -51.60 -6.28
C SER A 293 21.11 -52.59 -5.14
N THR A 294 20.31 -52.54 -4.07
CA THR A 294 20.43 -53.48 -2.93
C THR A 294 19.73 -54.83 -3.16
N HIS A 295 18.75 -54.90 -4.06
CA HIS A 295 18.03 -56.15 -4.36
C HIS A 295 18.71 -57.06 -5.40
N PHE A 296 19.82 -56.64 -6.01
CA PHE A 296 20.51 -57.41 -7.07
C PHE A 296 21.71 -58.23 -6.56
N ARG A 297 21.79 -58.52 -5.26
CA ARG A 297 22.77 -59.44 -4.68
C ARG A 297 22.03 -60.51 -3.90
N ILE A 298 21.87 -61.69 -4.48
CA ILE A 298 21.92 -63.05 -3.89
C ILE A 298 21.34 -64.01 -4.96
N SER A 299 22.24 -64.71 -5.64
CA SER A 299 22.07 -66.10 -6.11
C SER A 299 23.40 -66.55 -6.72
N ALA A 300 24.32 -66.95 -5.83
CA ALA A 300 25.40 -67.88 -6.10
C ALA A 300 25.38 -68.89 -4.95
#